data_AF-A0A450ZH55-F1
#
_entry.id   AF-A0A450ZH55-F1
#
_cell.length_a   1.000
_cell.length_b   1.000
_cell.length_c   1.000
_cell.angle_alpha   90.00
_cell.angle_beta   90.00
_cell.angle_gamma   90.00
#
_symmetry.space_group_name_H-M   'P 1'
#
loop_
_entity.id
_entity.type
_entity.pdbx_description
1 polymer ?
#
loop_
_entity_poly.entity_id
_entity_poly.type
_entity_poly.pdbx_seq_one_letter_code
_entity_poly.pdbx_strand_id
1 'polypeptide(L)'
;MRDTDLYTRILGIEAPWQVSAVKVEMTKKEIVVQVERKPGEKLCCRTCGKELSGYDTRRRRWRHLDTCQYPRQPGGRIKTDRRDALKLARQLRSGDPTAVWVPNAEQEAMRDPTRTRDDFRGQEHKARQQRNAFVLRHGHHWPSNKTRWTQAHYNWLESGVCQASCPVISNTNYQILVFWLGS
;
A
#
# COMPACT_ATOMS: atom_id res chain seq x y z
N MET A 1 -19.98 30.08 11.42
CA MET A 1 -19.75 29.10 10.33
C MET A 1 -18.98 27.95 10.96
N ARG A 2 -19.47 26.70 10.89
CA ARG A 2 -18.79 25.58 11.56
C ARG A 2 -17.61 25.13 10.70
N ASP A 3 -16.47 24.83 11.31
CA ASP A 3 -15.27 24.40 10.60
C ASP A 3 -15.53 23.15 9.74
N THR A 4 -16.41 22.26 10.19
CA THR A 4 -16.84 21.06 9.44
C THR A 4 -17.45 21.39 8.08
N ASP A 5 -18.25 22.46 7.98
CA ASP A 5 -18.96 22.82 6.76
C ASP A 5 -18.00 23.45 5.74
N LEU A 6 -17.01 24.20 6.24
CA LEU A 6 -15.92 24.76 5.43
C LEU A 6 -15.11 23.64 4.77
N TYR A 7 -14.61 22.68 5.56
CA TYR A 7 -13.79 21.60 5.03
C TYR A 7 -14.59 20.62 4.17
N THR A 8 -15.89 20.42 4.45
CA THR A 8 -16.76 19.65 3.55
C THR A 8 -16.80 20.26 2.15
N ARG A 9 -16.94 21.60 2.06
CA ARG A 9 -16.96 22.32 0.77
C ARG A 9 -15.60 22.33 0.08
N ILE A 10 -14.52 22.62 0.82
CA ILE A 10 -13.16 22.67 0.27
C ILE A 10 -12.74 21.31 -0.31
N LEU A 11 -13.06 20.22 0.40
CA LEU A 11 -12.69 18.88 0.00
C LEU A 11 -13.68 18.24 -1.00
N GLY A 12 -14.79 18.91 -1.31
CA GLY A 12 -15.83 18.38 -2.21
C GLY A 12 -16.39 17.05 -1.72
N ILE A 13 -16.51 16.87 -0.40
CA ILE A 13 -16.98 15.61 0.18
C ILE A 13 -18.51 15.60 0.11
N GLU A 14 -19.05 14.70 -0.69
CA GLU A 14 -20.50 14.47 -0.83
C GLU A 14 -20.93 13.14 -0.20
N ALA A 15 -22.25 12.94 -0.12
CA ALA A 15 -22.82 11.66 0.32
C ALA A 15 -22.22 10.50 -0.50
N PRO A 16 -21.82 9.37 0.15
CA PRO A 16 -22.18 8.96 1.51
C PRO A 16 -21.21 9.37 2.63
N TRP A 17 -20.27 10.27 2.35
CA TRP A 17 -19.22 10.69 3.27
C TRP A 17 -19.57 12.00 3.98
N GLN A 18 -19.07 12.15 5.21
CA GLN A 18 -19.19 13.40 5.96
C GLN A 18 -17.92 13.66 6.78
N VAL A 19 -17.61 14.94 7.00
CA VAL A 19 -16.56 15.33 7.94
C VAL A 19 -17.12 15.23 9.36
N SER A 20 -16.61 14.30 10.17
CA SER A 20 -17.07 14.10 11.56
C SER A 20 -16.37 15.04 12.54
N ALA A 21 -15.08 15.32 12.33
CA ALA A 21 -14.31 16.19 13.21
C ALA A 21 -13.16 16.87 12.47
N VAL A 22 -12.81 18.08 12.88
CA VAL A 22 -11.61 18.79 12.43
C VAL A 22 -10.83 19.20 13.67
N LYS A 23 -9.56 18.77 13.76
CA LYS A 23 -8.64 19.17 14.81
C LYS A 23 -7.55 20.03 14.21
N VAL A 24 -7.50 21.31 14.58
CA VAL A 24 -6.46 22.23 14.15
C VAL A 24 -5.45 22.37 15.28
N GLU A 25 -4.22 21.92 15.05
CA GLU A 25 -3.11 22.02 15.98
C GLU A 25 -2.11 23.05 15.46
N MET A 26 -2.31 24.31 15.88
CA MET A 26 -1.54 25.47 15.39
C MET A 26 -0.04 25.39 15.73
N THR A 27 0.32 24.75 16.86
CA THR A 27 1.72 24.55 17.28
C THR A 27 2.48 23.65 16.31
N LYS A 28 1.82 22.64 15.77
CA LYS A 28 2.39 21.72 14.77
C LYS A 28 2.10 22.17 13.34
N LYS A 29 1.32 23.23 13.14
CA LYS A 29 0.77 23.65 11.83
C LYS A 29 0.04 22.50 11.12
N GLU A 30 -0.56 21.58 11.88
CA GLU A 30 -1.30 20.42 11.37
C GLU A 30 -2.81 20.63 11.53
N ILE A 31 -3.57 20.32 10.50
CA ILE A 31 -5.02 20.20 10.50
C ILE A 31 -5.35 18.73 10.25
N VAL A 32 -6.06 18.09 11.16
CA VAL A 32 -6.50 16.70 11.04
C VAL A 32 -8.00 16.69 10.81
N VAL A 33 -8.42 16.44 9.58
CA VAL A 33 -9.83 16.27 9.17
C VAL A 33 -10.18 14.79 9.24
N GLN A 34 -11.15 14.43 10.06
CA GLN A 34 -11.72 13.09 10.16
C GLN A 34 -12.96 13.01 9.27
N VAL A 35 -12.93 12.08 8.32
CA VAL A 35 -14.02 11.80 7.38
C VAL A 35 -14.55 10.40 7.69
N GLU A 36 -15.85 10.31 7.87
CA GLU A 36 -16.56 9.07 8.19
C GLU A 36 -17.76 8.92 7.28
N ARG A 37 -18.19 7.68 7.06
CA ARG A 37 -19.44 7.43 6.34
C ARG A 37 -20.63 7.73 7.24
N LYS A 38 -21.68 8.34 6.68
CA LYS A 38 -22.95 8.52 7.40
C LYS A 38 -23.50 7.17 7.88
N PRO A 39 -23.94 7.06 9.14
CA PRO A 39 -24.55 5.84 9.65
C PRO A 39 -25.85 5.55 8.89
N GLY A 40 -26.00 4.33 8.35
CA GLY A 40 -27.19 3.89 7.62
C GLY A 40 -27.13 4.04 6.09
N GLU A 41 -26.19 4.81 5.54
CA GLU A 41 -26.02 4.90 4.09
C GLU A 41 -25.18 3.74 3.55
N LYS A 42 -25.77 2.98 2.62
CA LYS A 42 -25.11 1.86 1.95
C LYS A 42 -24.26 2.39 0.80
N LEU A 43 -23.12 1.75 0.59
CA LEU A 43 -22.24 2.08 -0.52
C LEU A 43 -22.82 1.47 -1.79
N CYS A 44 -23.08 2.28 -2.80
CA CYS A 44 -23.46 1.78 -4.12
C CYS A 44 -22.22 1.74 -5.02
N CYS A 45 -22.08 0.71 -5.85
CA CYS A 45 -21.07 0.75 -6.87
C CYS A 45 -21.43 1.82 -7.92
N ARG A 46 -20.48 2.69 -8.29
CA ARG A 46 -20.68 3.73 -9.31
C ARG A 46 -20.97 3.17 -10.71
N THR A 47 -20.61 1.91 -10.97
CA THR A 47 -20.77 1.27 -12.29
C THR A 47 -22.05 0.46 -12.40
N CYS A 48 -22.46 -0.25 -11.34
CA CYS A 48 -23.62 -1.17 -11.40
C CYS A 48 -24.76 -0.84 -10.41
N GLY A 49 -24.63 0.18 -9.56
CA GLY A 49 -25.68 0.64 -8.65
C GLY A 49 -26.03 -0.31 -7.49
N LYS A 50 -25.47 -1.53 -7.47
CA LYS A 50 -25.71 -2.53 -6.42
C LYS A 50 -25.09 -2.11 -5.09
N GLU A 51 -25.78 -2.45 -4.01
CA GLU A 51 -25.30 -2.27 -2.64
C GLU A 51 -24.05 -3.12 -2.38
N LEU A 52 -23.00 -2.49 -1.88
CA LEU A 52 -21.71 -3.11 -1.56
C LEU A 52 -21.50 -3.14 -0.05
N SER A 53 -21.06 -4.30 0.45
CA SER A 53 -20.53 -4.41 1.80
C SER A 53 -19.10 -3.86 1.83
N GLY A 54 -18.83 -2.96 2.79
CA GLY A 54 -17.49 -2.40 2.96
C GLY A 54 -16.50 -3.45 3.43
N TYR A 55 -15.46 -3.72 2.65
CA TYR A 55 -14.44 -4.72 2.96
C TYR A 55 -13.40 -4.23 3.99
N ASP A 56 -12.98 -2.95 3.92
CA ASP A 56 -11.96 -2.39 4.81
C ASP A 56 -12.60 -1.52 5.93
N THR A 57 -12.57 -2.01 7.16
CA THR A 57 -13.02 -1.27 8.35
C THR A 57 -11.89 -0.56 9.08
N ARG A 58 -10.64 -0.67 8.59
CA ARG A 58 -9.48 -0.10 9.29
C ARG A 58 -9.41 1.41 9.08
N ARG A 59 -9.13 2.13 10.17
CA ARG A 59 -8.81 3.56 10.12
C ARG A 59 -7.51 3.77 9.35
N ARG A 60 -7.52 4.64 8.34
CA ARG A 60 -6.31 5.00 7.60
C ARG A 60 -6.04 6.49 7.68
N ARG A 61 -4.78 6.81 7.98
CA ARG A 61 -4.25 8.18 7.92
C ARG A 61 -3.63 8.37 6.54
N TRP A 62 -4.18 9.31 5.79
CA TRP A 62 -3.65 9.70 4.50
C TRP A 62 -2.94 11.03 4.66
N ARG A 63 -1.68 11.08 4.21
CA ARG A 63 -1.01 12.34 3.93
C ARG A 63 -1.47 12.76 2.55
N HIS A 64 -2.03 13.96 2.43
CA HIS A 64 -2.34 14.50 1.10
C HIS A 64 -1.05 14.48 0.27
N LEU A 65 -1.13 14.02 -0.98
CA LEU A 65 0.03 14.00 -1.88
C LEU A 65 0.65 15.40 -1.96
N ASP A 66 1.98 15.42 -2.01
CA ASP A 66 2.89 16.57 -1.93
C ASP A 66 2.62 17.68 -2.98
N THR A 67 1.51 18.42 -2.88
CA THR A 67 1.19 19.52 -3.83
C THR A 67 1.85 20.84 -3.44
N CYS A 68 2.56 20.91 -2.30
CA CYS A 68 3.11 22.16 -1.76
C CYS A 68 4.56 22.06 -1.19
N GLN A 69 5.48 21.38 -1.90
CA GLN A 69 6.94 21.46 -1.69
C GLN A 69 7.44 21.72 -0.23
N TYR A 70 7.22 20.79 0.71
CA TYR A 70 7.80 20.88 2.07
C TYR A 70 8.32 19.50 2.55
N PRO A 71 9.40 19.42 3.36
CA PRO A 71 10.46 18.45 3.20
C PRO A 71 10.18 17.11 3.88
N ARG A 72 10.84 16.08 3.34
CA ARG A 72 10.94 14.75 3.95
C ARG A 72 11.86 14.80 5.17
N GLN A 73 11.34 14.39 6.33
CA GLN A 73 12.15 14.07 7.51
C GLN A 73 12.57 12.58 7.52
N PRO A 74 13.74 12.25 8.09
CA PRO A 74 14.62 11.24 7.56
C PRO A 74 14.43 9.87 8.22
N GLY A 75 14.12 8.87 7.39
CA GLY A 75 14.38 7.45 7.65
C GLY A 75 15.54 7.01 6.76
N GLY A 76 16.71 7.57 7.03
CA GLY A 76 17.88 7.53 6.17
C GLY A 76 18.52 6.15 6.08
N ARG A 77 17.91 5.23 5.32
CA ARG A 77 18.71 4.23 4.59
C ARG A 77 19.23 4.87 3.31
N ILE A 78 19.97 5.96 3.47
CA ILE A 78 20.74 6.55 2.38
C ILE A 78 21.96 5.66 2.24
N LYS A 79 21.87 4.66 1.35
CA LYS A 79 23.06 4.01 0.82
C LYS A 79 23.83 5.13 0.13
N THR A 80 24.87 5.62 0.80
CA THR A 80 25.76 6.65 0.26
C THR A 80 27.09 5.97 0.09
N ASP A 81 27.51 5.78 -1.16
CA ASP A 81 28.73 5.04 -1.47
C ASP A 81 29.95 5.60 -0.71
N ARG A 82 29.96 6.91 -0.44
CA ARG A 82 30.97 7.56 0.42
C ARG A 82 31.01 7.03 1.87
N ARG A 83 29.85 6.84 2.51
CA ARG A 83 29.78 6.34 3.90
C ARG A 83 30.15 4.86 3.97
N ASP A 84 29.72 4.08 2.98
CA ASP A 84 30.04 2.66 2.91
C ASP A 84 31.53 2.45 2.58
N ALA A 85 32.11 3.24 1.68
CA ALA A 85 33.54 3.24 1.40
C ALA A 85 34.38 3.59 2.65
N LEU A 86 33.96 4.59 3.44
CA LEU A 86 34.62 4.92 4.70
C LEU A 86 34.54 3.80 5.74
N LYS A 87 33.43 3.07 5.81
CA LYS A 87 33.30 1.89 6.68
C LYS A 87 34.23 0.77 6.25
N LEU A 88 34.26 0.46 4.95
CA LEU A 88 35.17 -0.53 4.37
C LEU A 88 36.64 -0.15 4.60
N ALA A 89 37.00 1.12 4.43
CA ALA A 89 38.36 1.61 4.68
C ALA A 89 38.77 1.49 6.16
N ARG A 90 37.85 1.72 7.10
CA ARG A 90 38.10 1.50 8.53
C ARG A 90 38.30 0.01 8.85
N GLN A 91 37.47 -0.87 8.28
CA GLN A 91 37.60 -2.31 8.43
C GLN A 91 38.92 -2.84 7.85
N LEU A 92 39.30 -2.38 6.65
CA LEU A 92 40.59 -2.72 6.05
C LEU A 92 41.76 -2.27 6.92
N ARG A 93 41.65 -1.11 7.59
CA ARG A 93 42.68 -0.61 8.51
C ARG A 93 42.76 -1.44 9.80
N SER A 94 41.64 -1.91 10.34
CA SER A 94 41.65 -2.79 11.53
C SER A 94 42.05 -4.22 11.22
N GLY A 95 42.12 -4.61 9.94
CA GLY A 95 42.40 -5.99 9.54
C GLY A 95 41.23 -6.94 9.81
N ASP A 96 40.04 -6.40 10.14
CA ASP A 96 38.83 -7.18 10.39
C ASP A 96 38.31 -8.01 9.20
N PRO A 97 38.43 -7.58 7.92
CA PRO A 97 37.79 -8.32 6.84
C PRO A 97 38.52 -9.63 6.56
N THR A 98 37.81 -10.74 6.77
CA THR A 98 38.20 -12.06 6.28
C THR A 98 38.19 -12.04 4.75
N ALA A 99 39.29 -12.46 4.12
CA ALA A 99 39.32 -12.62 2.68
C ALA A 99 38.22 -13.61 2.25
N VAL A 100 37.25 -13.13 1.48
CA VAL A 100 36.19 -13.97 0.91
C VAL A 100 36.65 -14.41 -0.45
N TRP A 101 36.57 -15.71 -0.70
CA TRP A 101 36.88 -16.28 -1.99
C TRP A 101 35.92 -15.76 -3.08
N VAL A 102 36.47 -15.22 -4.17
CA VAL A 102 35.72 -14.71 -5.32
C VAL A 102 35.65 -15.82 -6.38
N PRO A 103 34.44 -16.25 -6.82
CA PRO A 103 34.30 -17.26 -7.87
C PRO A 103 34.92 -16.81 -9.20
N ASN A 104 35.48 -17.75 -9.95
CA ASN A 104 35.93 -17.51 -11.32
C ASN A 104 34.73 -17.43 -12.29
N ALA A 105 34.98 -17.02 -13.54
CA ALA A 105 33.93 -16.82 -14.54
C ALA A 105 33.07 -18.08 -14.80
N GLU A 106 33.68 -19.26 -14.79
CA GLU A 106 32.97 -20.53 -14.99
C GLU A 106 32.06 -20.87 -13.81
N GLN A 107 32.53 -20.64 -12.58
CA GLN A 107 31.75 -20.86 -11.36
C GLN A 107 30.62 -19.85 -11.21
N GLU A 108 30.82 -18.62 -11.69
CA GLU A 108 29.77 -17.61 -11.75
C GLU A 108 28.72 -17.98 -12.80
N ALA A 109 29.13 -18.46 -13.97
CA ALA A 109 28.22 -18.97 -15.00
C ALA A 109 27.38 -20.15 -14.50
N MET A 110 27.93 -21.03 -13.65
CA MET A 110 27.18 -22.11 -13.00
C MET A 110 26.13 -21.59 -11.99
N ARG A 111 26.29 -20.37 -11.46
CA ARG A 111 25.35 -19.76 -10.49
C ARG A 111 24.19 -19.03 -11.17
N ASP A 112 24.36 -18.56 -12.40
CA ASP A 112 23.31 -17.85 -13.15
C ASP A 112 22.00 -18.65 -13.34
N PRO A 113 22.02 -19.97 -13.59
CA PRO A 113 20.81 -20.78 -13.58
C PRO A 113 20.06 -20.76 -12.24
N THR A 114 20.79 -20.71 -11.12
CA THR A 114 20.19 -20.65 -9.77
C THR A 114 19.52 -19.30 -9.55
N ARG A 115 20.19 -18.20 -9.92
CA ARG A 115 19.62 -16.85 -9.87
C ARG A 115 18.39 -16.72 -10.74
N THR A 116 18.47 -17.23 -11.97
CA THR A 116 17.36 -17.25 -12.93
C THR A 116 16.15 -17.99 -12.36
N ARG A 117 16.36 -19.15 -11.72
CA ARG A 117 15.29 -19.89 -11.03
C ARG A 117 14.67 -19.06 -9.90
N ASP A 118 15.49 -18.38 -9.11
CA ASP A 118 15.01 -17.57 -7.99
C ASP A 118 14.26 -16.32 -8.48
N ASP A 119 14.69 -15.72 -9.60
CA ASP A 119 13.96 -14.65 -10.29
C ASP A 119 12.59 -15.15 -10.77
N PHE A 120 12.53 -16.31 -11.41
CA PHE A 120 11.25 -16.91 -11.84
C PHE A 120 10.34 -17.24 -10.65
N ARG A 121 10.88 -17.78 -9.54
CA ARG A 121 10.11 -17.96 -8.30
C ARG A 121 9.59 -16.62 -7.74
N GLY A 122 10.40 -15.57 -7.83
CA GLY A 122 10.01 -14.22 -7.45
C GLY A 122 8.87 -13.67 -8.32
N GLN A 123 8.94 -13.89 -9.63
CA GLN A 123 7.88 -13.51 -10.57
C GLN A 123 6.59 -14.30 -10.30
N GLU A 124 6.70 -15.61 -10.10
CA GLU A 124 5.56 -16.45 -9.74
C GLU A 124 4.88 -15.94 -8.46
N HIS A 125 5.66 -15.70 -7.40
CA HIS A 125 5.13 -15.21 -6.14
C HIS A 125 4.42 -13.84 -6.30
N LYS A 126 4.98 -12.92 -7.08
CA LYS A 126 4.35 -11.63 -7.39
C LYS A 126 3.04 -11.81 -8.16
N ALA A 127 3.03 -12.64 -9.20
CA ALA A 127 1.82 -12.93 -9.97
C ALA A 127 0.73 -13.55 -9.08
N ARG A 128 1.12 -14.45 -8.18
CA ARG A 128 0.23 -15.06 -7.18
C ARG A 128 -0.39 -14.01 -6.25
N GLN A 129 0.42 -13.08 -5.73
CA GLN A 129 -0.08 -11.99 -4.88
C GLN A 129 -1.01 -11.04 -5.63
N GLN A 130 -0.66 -10.65 -6.86
CA GLN A 130 -1.46 -9.77 -7.71
C GLN A 130 -2.83 -10.39 -8.02
N ARG A 131 -2.87 -11.68 -8.37
CA ARG A 131 -4.12 -12.39 -8.64
C ARG A 131 -5.01 -12.45 -7.40
N ASN A 132 -4.45 -12.76 -6.23
CA ASN A 132 -5.22 -12.73 -5.00
C ASN A 132 -5.76 -11.33 -4.69
N ALA A 133 -4.93 -10.29 -4.84
CA ALA A 133 -5.35 -8.91 -4.63
C ALA A 133 -6.48 -8.50 -5.58
N PHE A 134 -6.41 -8.92 -6.86
CA PHE A 134 -7.46 -8.68 -7.84
C PHE A 134 -8.79 -9.32 -7.43
N VAL A 135 -8.78 -10.61 -7.09
CA VAL A 135 -9.97 -11.36 -6.70
C VAL A 135 -10.60 -10.79 -5.42
N LEU A 136 -9.77 -10.39 -4.44
CA LEU A 136 -10.23 -9.71 -3.23
C LEU A 136 -10.88 -8.35 -3.52
N ARG A 137 -10.37 -7.59 -4.50
CA ARG A 137 -11.00 -6.34 -4.99
C ARG A 137 -12.32 -6.55 -5.72
N HIS A 138 -12.72 -7.78 -5.99
CA HIS A 138 -14.03 -8.10 -6.54
C HIS A 138 -14.95 -8.78 -5.51
N GLY A 139 -14.53 -8.84 -4.23
CA GLY A 139 -15.34 -9.42 -3.15
C GLY A 139 -15.32 -10.94 -3.10
N HIS A 140 -14.56 -11.60 -3.97
CA HIS A 140 -14.40 -13.04 -3.97
C HIS A 140 -13.36 -13.44 -2.94
N HIS A 141 -13.76 -14.28 -1.99
CA HIS A 141 -12.88 -14.79 -0.94
C HIS A 141 -12.70 -16.30 -1.09
N TRP A 142 -11.46 -16.74 -1.01
CA TRP A 142 -11.19 -18.17 -0.85
C TRP A 142 -11.49 -18.57 0.59
N PRO A 143 -12.22 -19.67 0.84
CA PRO A 143 -12.61 -20.09 2.19
C PRO A 143 -11.38 -20.34 3.07
N SER A 144 -11.42 -19.84 4.30
CA SER A 144 -10.28 -19.85 5.23
C SER A 144 -9.83 -21.26 5.65
N ASN A 145 -10.68 -22.27 5.48
CA ASN A 145 -10.39 -23.66 5.83
C ASN A 145 -9.70 -24.45 4.71
N LYS A 146 -9.44 -23.85 3.53
CA LYS A 146 -8.79 -24.52 2.40
C LYS A 146 -7.47 -23.86 2.05
N THR A 147 -6.51 -24.69 1.63
CA THR A 147 -5.21 -24.20 1.13
C THR A 147 -5.37 -23.55 -0.24
N ARG A 148 -4.57 -22.50 -0.48
CA ARG A 148 -4.50 -21.82 -1.79
C ARG A 148 -3.50 -22.53 -2.69
N TRP A 149 -3.60 -22.27 -3.99
CA TRP A 149 -2.70 -22.76 -5.05
C TRP A 149 -2.76 -24.27 -5.32
N THR A 150 -3.84 -24.93 -4.89
CA THR A 150 -4.20 -26.30 -5.28
C THR A 150 -5.07 -26.30 -6.54
N GLN A 151 -5.26 -27.46 -7.19
CA GLN A 151 -6.11 -27.56 -8.38
C GLN A 151 -7.54 -27.03 -8.13
N ALA A 152 -8.11 -27.29 -6.96
CA ALA A 152 -9.41 -26.75 -6.57
C ALA A 152 -9.44 -25.21 -6.53
N HIS A 153 -8.34 -24.57 -6.11
CA HIS A 153 -8.21 -23.11 -6.14
C HIS A 153 -8.11 -22.58 -7.57
N TYR A 154 -7.40 -23.28 -8.47
CA TYR A 154 -7.31 -22.90 -9.89
C TYR A 154 -8.68 -23.02 -10.58
N ASN A 155 -9.38 -24.14 -10.41
CA ASN A 155 -10.73 -24.34 -10.96
C ASN A 155 -11.70 -23.26 -10.44
N TRP A 156 -11.60 -22.88 -9.17
CA TRP A 156 -12.40 -21.79 -8.60
C TRP A 156 -12.10 -20.44 -9.26
N LEU A 157 -10.83 -20.12 -9.50
CA LEU A 157 -10.46 -18.89 -10.19
C LEU A 157 -10.96 -18.84 -11.63
N GLU A 158 -10.90 -19.96 -12.34
CA GLU A 158 -11.46 -20.06 -13.69
C GLU A 158 -12.98 -19.91 -13.67
N SER A 159 -13.66 -20.49 -12.68
CA SER A 159 -15.12 -20.37 -12.53
C SER A 159 -15.60 -19.00 -12.04
N GLY A 160 -14.77 -18.27 -11.28
CA GLY A 160 -15.20 -17.11 -10.50
C GLY A 160 -14.78 -15.74 -11.04
N VAL A 161 -13.90 -15.68 -12.05
CA VAL A 161 -13.29 -14.42 -12.51
C VAL A 161 -13.97 -13.82 -13.75
N CYS A 162 -14.89 -14.56 -14.41
CA CYS A 162 -15.38 -14.17 -15.74
C CYS A 162 -16.72 -13.39 -15.79
N GLN A 163 -17.32 -12.96 -14.66
CA GLN A 163 -18.71 -12.45 -14.72
C GLN A 163 -19.06 -11.14 -14.01
N ALA A 164 -18.10 -10.35 -13.51
CA ALA A 164 -18.46 -9.07 -12.92
C ALA A 164 -17.49 -7.95 -13.32
N SER A 165 -17.84 -7.26 -14.39
CA SER A 165 -17.43 -5.89 -14.73
C SER A 165 -17.95 -4.87 -13.69
N CYS A 166 -17.70 -5.11 -12.40
CA CYS A 166 -17.98 -4.15 -11.35
C CYS A 166 -16.83 -4.14 -10.33
N PRO A 167 -15.99 -3.10 -10.28
CA PRO A 167 -14.94 -3.00 -9.26
C PRO A 167 -15.57 -2.83 -7.88
N VAL A 168 -15.15 -3.63 -6.89
CA VAL A 168 -15.43 -3.31 -5.48
C VAL A 168 -14.47 -2.18 -5.12
N ILE A 169 -15.03 -1.02 -4.80
CA ILE A 169 -14.25 0.10 -4.29
C ILE A 169 -13.67 -0.35 -2.95
N SER A 170 -12.35 -0.26 -2.80
CA SER A 170 -11.66 -0.41 -1.51
C SER A 170 -12.06 0.76 -0.61
N ASN A 171 -13.24 0.68 0.02
CA ASN A 171 -13.74 1.78 0.85
C ASN A 171 -13.09 1.73 2.23
N THR A 172 -12.33 2.78 2.53
CA THR A 172 -11.80 3.07 3.86
C THR A 172 -12.93 3.65 4.69
N ASN A 173 -13.47 2.90 5.65
CA ASN A 173 -14.60 3.36 6.49
C ASN A 173 -14.28 4.61 7.35
N TYR A 174 -13.01 5.01 7.45
CA TYR A 174 -12.57 6.17 8.21
C TYR A 174 -11.32 6.75 7.55
N GLN A 175 -11.38 8.00 7.11
CA GLN A 175 -10.27 8.68 6.47
C GLN A 175 -9.83 9.86 7.33
N ILE A 176 -8.60 9.79 7.84
CA ILE A 176 -7.97 10.93 8.51
C ILE A 176 -7.11 11.64 7.46
N LEU A 177 -7.58 12.78 6.97
CA LEU A 177 -6.84 13.66 6.08
C LEU A 177 -6.10 14.68 6.92
N VAL A 178 -4.77 14.69 6.83
CA VAL A 178 -3.95 15.70 7.52
C VAL A 178 -3.50 16.74 6.51
N PHE A 179 -3.97 17.97 6.67
CA PHE A 179 -3.54 19.16 5.94
C PHE A 179 -2.56 19.95 6.79
N TRP A 180 -1.65 20.68 6.17
CA TRP A 180 -0.75 21.59 6.88
C TRP A 180 -1.11 23.02 6.52
N LEU A 181 -1.15 23.91 7.52
CA LEU A 181 -1.31 25.34 7.28
C LEU A 181 0.04 25.90 6.81
N GLY A 182 0.15 26.12 5.50
CA GLY A 182 1.23 26.89 4.90
C GLY A 182 1.31 28.27 5.55
N SER A 183 2.54 28.76 5.72
CA SER A 183 2.82 30.16 6.09
C SER A 183 2.84 31.02 4.84
#